data_AF-A0A0F9J420-F1
#
_entry.id   AF-A0A0F9J420-F1
#
_cell.length_a   1.000
_cell.length_b   1.000
_cell.length_c   1.000
_cell.angle_alpha   90.00
_cell.angle_beta   90.00
_cell.angle_gamma   90.00
#
_symmetry.space_group_name_H-M   'P 1'
#
loop_
_entity.id
_entity.type
_entity.pdbx_description
1 polymer ?
#
loop_
_entity_poly.entity_id
_entity_poly.type
_entity_poly.pdbx_seq_one_letter_code
_entity_poly.pdbx_strand_id
1 'polypeptide(L)'
;MSVRAYGASLASYDNWATLTEYTSTNRVVPTVYNGQCYECTTAGTSGETEPVWDSVLEHTTQDGTVVWTCKDIAFGPNPLTVVMDTIGQGGLAVTEIWVKSDVESEFLVYGSYNGEEGTWRLTDEISIPTRQGKYETHEGYFNAYHHIRIFVDGAGEHEIEIVAGEM
;
A
#
# COMPACT_ATOMS: atom_id res chain seq x y z
N MET A 1 0.15 -22.18 13.36
CA MET A 1 -0.78 -21.24 12.68
C MET A 1 0.06 -20.19 11.95
N SER A 2 -0.41 -19.55 10.87
CA SER A 2 0.35 -18.48 10.20
C SER A 2 -0.45 -17.18 10.04
N VAL A 3 0.26 -16.06 10.16
CA VAL A 3 -0.21 -14.68 10.00
C VAL A 3 0.38 -14.14 8.70
N ARG A 4 -0.40 -13.36 7.95
CA ARG A 4 0.04 -12.76 6.69
C ARG A 4 -0.22 -11.25 6.67
N ALA A 5 0.68 -10.51 6.05
CA ALA A 5 0.52 -9.10 5.75
C ALA A 5 0.96 -8.88 4.29
N TYR A 6 0.18 -8.12 3.54
CA TYR A 6 0.45 -7.80 2.14
C TYR A 6 0.27 -6.31 1.89
N GLY A 7 1.07 -5.75 0.99
CA GLY A 7 0.91 -4.40 0.49
C GLY A 7 1.52 -4.21 -0.88
N ALA A 8 1.03 -3.20 -1.58
CA ALA A 8 1.47 -2.80 -2.90
C ALA A 8 1.64 -1.28 -2.97
N SER A 9 2.61 -0.79 -3.75
CA SER A 9 2.75 0.62 -4.06
C SER A 9 1.61 1.06 -4.96
N LEU A 10 0.77 1.94 -4.44
CA LEU A 10 -0.40 2.47 -5.13
C LEU A 10 -0.13 3.87 -5.66
N ALA A 11 -0.71 4.22 -6.80
CA ALA A 11 -0.69 5.57 -7.32
C ALA A 11 -1.35 6.55 -6.33
N SER A 12 -0.79 7.76 -6.21
CA SER A 12 -1.35 8.82 -5.36
C SER A 12 -2.27 9.71 -6.19
N TYR A 13 -3.40 10.08 -5.61
CA TYR A 13 -4.32 11.07 -6.17
C TYR A 13 -4.61 12.14 -5.13
N ASP A 14 -4.98 13.34 -5.59
CA ASP A 14 -5.37 14.41 -4.70
C ASP A 14 -6.69 14.07 -3.99
N ASN A 15 -6.85 14.60 -2.77
CA ASN A 15 -8.14 14.54 -2.09
C ASN A 15 -9.19 15.33 -2.89
N TRP A 16 -10.44 14.89 -2.79
CA TRP A 16 -11.58 15.67 -3.25
C TRP A 16 -11.55 17.09 -2.68
N ALA A 17 -11.86 18.07 -3.52
CA ALA A 17 -11.94 19.48 -3.16
C ALA A 17 -13.31 20.04 -3.54
N THR A 18 -13.86 20.89 -2.67
CA THR A 18 -15.16 21.55 -2.87
C THR A 18 -15.11 22.59 -3.98
N LEU A 19 -16.23 22.79 -4.69
CA LEU A 19 -16.42 23.82 -5.72
C LEU A 19 -15.26 23.88 -6.74
N THR A 20 -14.71 22.71 -7.06
CA THR A 20 -13.52 22.55 -7.90
C THR A 20 -13.91 22.01 -9.26
N GLU A 21 -13.36 22.58 -10.33
CA GLU A 21 -13.59 22.10 -11.69
C GLU A 21 -12.76 20.84 -11.95
N TYR A 22 -13.42 19.81 -12.45
CA TYR A 22 -12.83 18.53 -12.83
C TYR A 22 -13.18 18.22 -14.28
N THR A 23 -12.20 17.69 -14.99
CA THR A 23 -12.29 17.24 -16.38
C THR A 23 -12.34 15.72 -16.45
N SER A 24 -12.92 15.18 -17.52
CA SER A 24 -12.94 13.74 -17.76
C SER A 24 -11.50 13.22 -17.80
N THR A 25 -11.15 12.28 -16.89
CA THR A 25 -9.81 11.71 -16.55
C THR A 25 -9.23 12.14 -15.20
N ASN A 26 -9.70 13.23 -14.58
CA ASN A 26 -9.25 13.54 -13.23
C ASN A 26 -9.65 12.43 -12.26
N ARG A 27 -8.75 12.11 -11.33
CA ARG A 27 -8.98 11.12 -10.28
C ARG A 27 -8.78 11.78 -8.93
N VAL A 28 -9.66 11.46 -7.99
CA VAL A 28 -9.58 11.93 -6.61
C VAL A 28 -9.74 10.76 -5.64
N VAL A 29 -9.32 10.97 -4.40
CA VAL A 29 -9.67 10.11 -3.26
C VAL A 29 -10.55 10.87 -2.26
N PRO A 30 -11.36 10.18 -1.45
CA PRO A 30 -12.13 10.83 -0.40
C PRO A 30 -11.24 11.51 0.63
N THR A 31 -11.74 12.55 1.31
CA THR A 31 -10.98 13.21 2.40
C THR A 31 -10.71 12.26 3.57
N VAL A 32 -11.60 11.28 3.79
CA VAL A 32 -11.36 10.12 4.64
C VAL A 32 -11.17 8.91 3.75
N TYR A 33 -9.91 8.55 3.52
CA TYR A 33 -9.53 7.49 2.60
C TYR A 33 -10.25 6.16 2.88
N ASN A 34 -10.84 5.56 1.83
CA ASN A 34 -11.62 4.33 1.91
C ASN A 34 -11.01 3.16 1.12
N GLY A 35 -9.80 3.32 0.57
CA GLY A 35 -9.12 2.28 -0.22
C GLY A 35 -9.35 2.35 -1.73
N GLN A 36 -10.11 3.33 -2.24
CA GLN A 36 -10.45 3.45 -3.66
C GLN A 36 -10.20 4.86 -4.19
N CYS A 37 -10.22 5.01 -5.51
CA CYS A 37 -10.23 6.31 -6.17
C CYS A 37 -11.47 6.49 -7.05
N TYR A 38 -11.70 7.74 -7.43
CA TYR A 38 -12.90 8.17 -8.13
C TYR A 38 -12.49 8.93 -9.38
N GLU A 39 -12.77 8.34 -10.54
CA GLU A 39 -12.47 8.94 -11.84
C GLU A 39 -13.65 9.79 -12.31
N CYS A 40 -13.39 11.05 -12.66
CA CYS A 40 -14.38 11.92 -13.27
C CYS A 40 -14.72 11.39 -14.66
N THR A 41 -15.94 10.88 -14.84
CA THR A 41 -16.45 10.39 -16.13
C THR A 41 -17.37 11.42 -16.80
N THR A 42 -17.97 12.33 -16.03
CA THR A 42 -18.64 13.53 -16.55
C THR A 42 -18.01 14.78 -15.95
N ALA A 43 -17.35 15.59 -16.79
CA ALA A 43 -16.72 16.84 -16.38
C ALA A 43 -17.72 17.84 -15.81
N GLY A 44 -17.28 18.65 -14.86
CA GLY A 44 -18.12 19.61 -14.16
C GLY A 44 -17.42 20.27 -12.98
N THR A 45 -18.20 20.82 -12.05
CA THR A 45 -17.74 21.38 -10.78
C THR A 45 -18.30 20.56 -9.63
N SER A 46 -17.44 20.16 -8.70
CA SER A 46 -17.84 19.44 -7.48
C SER A 46 -18.76 20.28 -6.59
N GLY A 47 -19.49 19.62 -5.70
CA GLY A 47 -20.40 20.26 -4.76
C GLY A 47 -19.72 21.08 -3.66
N GLU A 48 -20.55 21.77 -2.88
CA GLU A 48 -20.14 22.48 -1.66
C GLU A 48 -19.72 21.52 -0.52
N THR A 49 -20.21 20.29 -0.56
CA THR A 49 -19.94 19.25 0.44
C THR A 49 -19.52 17.97 -0.27
N GLU A 50 -18.56 17.26 0.32
CA GLU A 50 -18.10 15.98 -0.21
C GLU A 50 -19.26 14.98 -0.30
N PRO A 51 -19.43 14.27 -1.42
CA PRO A 51 -20.49 13.30 -1.57
C PRO A 51 -20.26 12.07 -0.68
N VAL A 52 -21.32 11.32 -0.41
CA VAL A 52 -21.18 9.95 0.09
C VAL A 52 -20.76 9.07 -1.08
N TRP A 53 -19.53 8.58 -1.03
CA TRP A 53 -18.96 7.78 -2.11
C TRP A 53 -19.55 6.37 -2.19
N ASP A 54 -20.01 5.97 -3.38
CA ASP A 54 -20.29 4.55 -3.67
C ASP A 54 -18.96 3.81 -3.83
N SER A 55 -18.68 2.86 -2.95
CA SER A 55 -17.44 2.09 -2.93
C SER A 55 -17.52 0.78 -3.72
N VAL A 56 -18.57 0.58 -4.51
CA VAL A 56 -18.67 -0.55 -5.43
C VAL A 56 -17.98 -0.17 -6.74
N LEU A 57 -17.01 -0.99 -7.17
CA LEU A 57 -16.27 -0.73 -8.40
C LEU A 57 -17.21 -0.53 -9.60
N GLU A 58 -16.85 0.44 -10.44
CA GLU A 58 -17.61 0.86 -11.63
C GLU A 58 -18.97 1.52 -11.36
N HIS A 59 -19.42 1.63 -10.12
CA HIS A 59 -20.58 2.44 -9.77
C HIS A 59 -20.28 3.93 -9.84
N THR A 60 -21.33 4.74 -9.94
CA THR A 60 -21.22 6.18 -10.08
C THR A 60 -21.73 6.95 -8.87
N THR A 61 -21.05 8.06 -8.56
CA THR A 61 -21.44 9.02 -7.52
C THR A 61 -21.62 10.39 -8.18
N GLN A 62 -22.79 10.99 -8.03
CA GLN A 62 -23.05 12.36 -8.50
C GLN A 62 -22.59 13.37 -7.45
N ASP A 63 -21.87 14.40 -7.88
CA ASP A 63 -21.28 15.42 -7.03
C ASP A 63 -21.31 16.79 -7.73
N GLY A 64 -22.26 17.65 -7.34
CA GLY A 64 -22.53 18.88 -8.06
C GLY A 64 -22.93 18.59 -9.52
N THR A 65 -22.12 19.06 -10.47
CA THR A 65 -22.27 18.74 -11.90
C THR A 65 -21.29 17.67 -12.40
N VAL A 66 -20.40 17.18 -11.53
CA VAL A 66 -19.47 16.08 -11.83
C VAL A 66 -20.17 14.74 -11.61
N VAL A 67 -19.81 13.75 -12.44
CA VAL A 67 -20.10 12.34 -12.15
C VAL A 67 -18.78 11.60 -12.01
N TRP A 68 -18.62 10.97 -10.85
CA TRP A 68 -17.48 10.14 -10.51
C TRP A 68 -17.81 8.66 -10.73
N THR A 69 -16.85 7.88 -11.20
CA THR A 69 -16.92 6.43 -11.26
C THR A 69 -15.90 5.83 -10.29
N CYS A 70 -16.34 4.94 -9.42
CA CYS A 70 -15.47 4.23 -8.49
C CYS A 70 -14.49 3.32 -9.25
N LYS A 71 -13.20 3.43 -8.95
CA LYS A 71 -12.12 2.66 -9.55
C LYS A 71 -11.20 2.10 -8.47
N ASP A 72 -10.58 0.97 -8.78
CA ASP A 72 -9.40 0.53 -8.05
C ASP A 72 -8.25 1.52 -8.27
N ILE A 73 -7.39 1.61 -7.27
CA ILE A 73 -6.17 2.40 -7.37
C ILE A 73 -5.14 1.57 -8.12
N ALA A 74 -4.62 2.13 -9.21
CA ALA A 74 -3.57 1.49 -9.98
C ALA A 74 -2.28 1.39 -9.14
N PHE A 75 -1.40 0.46 -9.51
CA PHE A 75 -0.02 0.49 -9.05
C PHE A 75 0.62 1.83 -9.42
N GLY A 76 1.57 2.28 -8.60
CA GLY A 76 2.26 3.54 -8.84
C GLY A 76 3.61 3.64 -8.15
N PRO A 77 4.46 4.58 -8.56
CA PRO A 77 5.85 4.67 -8.15
C PRO A 77 6.02 5.36 -6.79
N ASN A 78 5.34 4.84 -5.76
CA ASN A 78 5.38 5.38 -4.40
C ASN A 78 6.13 4.46 -3.44
N PRO A 79 6.76 5.00 -2.38
CA PRO A 79 7.31 4.19 -1.30
C PRO A 79 6.24 3.29 -0.68
N LEU A 80 6.66 2.11 -0.24
CA LEU A 80 5.78 1.13 0.38
C LEU A 80 6.30 0.74 1.76
N THR A 81 5.39 0.70 2.74
CA THR A 81 5.64 0.13 4.05
C THR A 81 4.59 -0.92 4.35
N VAL A 82 5.02 -2.13 4.71
CA VAL A 82 4.13 -3.19 5.22
C VAL A 82 4.57 -3.55 6.62
N VAL A 83 3.61 -3.56 7.56
CA VAL A 83 3.83 -3.89 8.96
C VAL A 83 3.01 -5.12 9.33
N MET A 84 3.62 -6.05 10.05
CA MET A 84 2.96 -7.21 10.66
C MET A 84 3.16 -7.19 12.18
N ASP A 85 2.11 -7.58 12.91
CA ASP A 85 2.15 -7.86 14.35
C ASP A 85 1.77 -9.33 14.59
N THR A 86 2.62 -10.03 15.34
CA THR A 86 2.44 -11.45 15.70
C THR A 86 2.16 -11.65 17.20
N ILE A 87 1.93 -10.58 17.99
CA ILE A 87 1.59 -10.69 19.41
C ILE A 87 0.35 -11.58 19.59
N GLY A 88 0.45 -12.54 20.51
CA GLY A 88 -0.63 -13.48 20.81
C GLY A 88 -0.86 -14.56 19.74
N GLN A 89 -0.05 -14.61 18.69
CA GLN A 89 -0.20 -15.55 17.57
C GLN A 89 0.76 -16.76 17.61
N GLY A 90 1.47 -17.00 18.73
CA GLY A 90 2.22 -18.26 18.96
C GLY A 90 3.74 -18.18 19.19
N GLY A 91 4.36 -16.99 19.18
CA GLY A 91 5.80 -16.84 19.48
C GLY A 91 6.73 -16.87 18.27
N LEU A 92 8.05 -16.73 18.53
CA LEU A 92 9.09 -16.27 17.61
C LEU A 92 9.18 -17.08 16.31
N ALA A 93 8.65 -16.46 15.25
CA ALA A 93 8.20 -17.12 14.04
C ALA A 93 9.33 -17.41 13.05
N VAL A 94 9.16 -18.49 12.29
CA VAL A 94 9.73 -18.54 10.93
C VAL A 94 9.02 -17.45 10.14
N THR A 95 9.79 -16.49 9.62
CA THR A 95 9.27 -15.41 8.79
C THR A 95 9.71 -15.68 7.36
N GLU A 96 8.74 -15.74 6.46
CA GLU A 96 8.93 -15.75 5.02
C GLU A 96 8.55 -14.36 4.48
N ILE A 97 9.42 -13.81 3.66
CA ILE A 97 9.25 -12.51 3.05
C ILE A 97 9.36 -12.71 1.55
N TRP A 98 8.34 -12.29 0.83
CA TRP A 98 8.38 -12.14 -0.61
C TRP A 98 8.29 -10.66 -0.95
N VAL A 99 9.19 -10.18 -1.79
CA VAL A 99 9.19 -8.80 -2.28
C VAL A 99 9.33 -8.79 -3.79
N LYS A 100 8.73 -7.78 -4.41
CA LYS A 100 8.79 -7.52 -5.84
C LYS A 100 8.92 -6.03 -6.12
N SER A 101 9.68 -5.69 -7.15
CA SER A 101 9.83 -4.34 -7.68
C SER A 101 10.02 -4.41 -9.20
N ASP A 102 9.42 -3.48 -9.93
CA ASP A 102 9.64 -3.30 -11.37
C ASP A 102 10.98 -2.61 -11.69
N VAL A 103 11.61 -2.01 -10.67
CA VAL A 103 12.90 -1.34 -10.75
C VAL A 103 13.92 -1.99 -9.81
N GLU A 104 15.19 -1.62 -9.94
CA GLU A 104 16.16 -1.98 -8.90
C GLU A 104 15.77 -1.31 -7.59
N SER A 105 15.74 -2.09 -6.52
CA SER A 105 15.25 -1.64 -5.22
C SER A 105 15.87 -2.41 -4.08
N GLU A 106 15.94 -1.76 -2.92
CA GLU A 106 16.36 -2.36 -1.67
C GLU A 106 15.21 -2.25 -0.66
N PHE A 107 14.82 -3.40 -0.11
CA PHE A 107 13.79 -3.51 0.90
C PHE A 107 14.45 -3.67 2.26
N LEU A 108 14.26 -2.66 3.12
CA LEU A 108 14.78 -2.62 4.47
C LEU A 108 13.82 -3.37 5.39
N VAL A 109 14.30 -4.42 6.04
CA VAL A 109 13.51 -5.20 7.00
C VAL A 109 13.88 -4.81 8.42
N TYR A 110 12.86 -4.44 9.19
CA TYR A 110 12.98 -4.04 10.57
C TYR A 110 12.23 -4.97 11.50
N GLY A 111 12.83 -5.22 12.66
CA GLY A 111 12.18 -5.87 13.79
C GLY A 111 11.98 -4.91 14.97
N SER A 112 10.85 -5.04 15.68
CA SER A 112 10.60 -4.36 16.96
C SER A 112 9.90 -5.28 17.97
N TYR A 113 10.18 -5.03 19.25
CA TYR A 113 9.55 -5.72 20.37
C TYR A 113 8.12 -5.22 20.65
N ASN A 114 7.85 -3.92 20.48
CA ASN A 114 6.57 -3.28 20.82
C ASN A 114 5.95 -2.44 19.68
N GLY A 115 6.62 -2.36 18.52
CA GLY A 115 6.10 -1.67 17.34
C GLY A 115 6.07 -0.14 17.43
N GLU A 116 6.60 0.45 18.50
CA GLU A 116 6.59 1.90 18.71
C GLU A 116 7.69 2.59 17.91
N GLU A 117 7.45 3.84 17.50
CA GLU A 117 8.48 4.63 16.81
C GLU A 117 9.75 4.78 17.66
N GLY A 118 10.92 4.70 17.02
CA GLY A 118 12.22 4.70 17.68
C GLY A 118 12.67 3.36 18.28
N THR A 119 11.84 2.31 18.24
CA THR A 119 12.19 0.97 18.74
C THR A 119 12.62 -0.01 17.64
N TRP A 120 12.41 0.37 16.38
CA TRP A 120 12.72 -0.42 15.20
C TRP A 120 14.22 -0.57 14.99
N ARG A 121 14.65 -1.81 14.71
CA ARG A 121 16.04 -2.15 14.38
C ARG A 121 16.07 -2.77 13.00
N LEU A 122 16.96 -2.28 12.14
CA LEU A 122 17.24 -2.91 10.87
C LEU A 122 17.82 -4.30 11.14
N THR A 123 17.15 -5.33 10.61
CA THR A 123 17.54 -6.73 10.80
C THR A 123 18.04 -7.35 9.51
N ASP A 124 17.58 -6.86 8.37
CA ASP A 124 17.95 -7.39 7.05
C ASP A 124 17.73 -6.37 5.93
N GLU A 125 18.35 -6.63 4.78
CA GLU A 125 18.23 -5.85 3.55
C GLU A 125 18.05 -6.81 2.38
N ILE A 126 16.91 -6.74 1.69
CA ILE A 126 16.58 -7.62 0.56
C ILE A 126 16.67 -6.80 -0.74
N SER A 127 17.60 -7.14 -1.62
CA SER A 127 17.81 -6.43 -2.88
C SER A 127 17.11 -7.10 -4.07
N ILE A 128 16.43 -6.30 -4.90
CA ILE A 128 16.01 -6.67 -6.26
C ILE A 128 17.07 -6.14 -7.25
N PRO A 129 17.87 -7.01 -7.90
CA PRO A 129 19.07 -6.59 -8.63
C PRO A 129 18.79 -5.97 -10.01
N THR A 130 19.60 -4.97 -10.40
CA THR A 130 19.51 -4.20 -11.67
C THR A 130 19.45 -4.98 -12.99
N ARG A 131 19.93 -6.23 -13.04
CA ARG A 131 20.40 -6.81 -14.32
C ARG A 131 20.14 -8.29 -14.58
N GLN A 132 19.18 -8.91 -13.90
CA GLN A 132 18.93 -10.34 -14.07
C GLN A 132 17.54 -10.72 -14.58
N GLY A 133 16.70 -9.74 -14.95
CA GLY A 133 15.31 -10.03 -15.34
C GLY A 133 14.50 -10.68 -14.22
N LYS A 134 14.99 -10.57 -12.97
CA LYS A 134 14.31 -10.97 -11.75
C LYS A 134 13.75 -9.72 -11.12
N TYR A 135 12.43 -9.70 -10.99
CA TYR A 135 11.68 -8.58 -10.41
C TYR A 135 11.20 -8.91 -9.00
N GLU A 136 11.45 -10.13 -8.52
CA GLU A 136 10.99 -10.62 -7.24
C GLU A 136 12.03 -11.55 -6.60
N THR A 137 11.99 -11.64 -5.27
CA THR A 137 12.77 -12.59 -4.49
C THR A 137 11.99 -13.02 -3.25
N HIS A 138 12.44 -14.12 -2.64
CA HIS A 138 11.86 -14.67 -1.42
C HIS A 138 12.96 -15.06 -0.46
N GLU A 139 12.82 -14.64 0.80
CA GLU A 139 13.75 -14.97 1.88
C GLU A 139 13.01 -15.49 3.10
N GLY A 140 13.53 -16.56 3.70
CA GLY A 140 12.99 -17.17 4.91
C GLY A 140 14.04 -17.19 6.01
N TYR A 141 13.69 -16.69 7.19
CA TYR A 141 14.61 -16.70 8.34
C TYR A 141 13.89 -16.77 9.69
N PHE A 142 14.67 -17.09 10.72
CA PHE A 142 14.23 -17.06 12.11
C PHE A 142 14.13 -15.63 12.61
N ASN A 143 12.98 -15.25 13.13
CA ASN A 143 12.74 -13.91 13.64
C ASN A 143 12.38 -13.94 15.13
N ALA A 144 13.04 -13.09 15.91
CA ALA A 144 12.83 -12.93 17.35
C ALA A 144 11.94 -11.73 17.71
N TYR A 145 11.44 -10.98 16.73
CA TYR A 145 10.59 -9.81 16.93
C TYR A 145 9.13 -10.12 16.64
N HIS A 146 8.24 -9.54 17.45
CA HIS A 146 6.81 -9.67 17.22
C HIS A 146 6.29 -8.74 16.13
N HIS A 147 6.94 -7.59 15.99
CA HIS A 147 6.61 -6.60 14.98
C HIS A 147 7.66 -6.63 13.88
N ILE A 148 7.19 -6.76 12.65
CA ILE A 148 8.02 -6.74 11.44
C ILE A 148 7.54 -5.56 10.60
N ARG A 149 8.48 -4.76 10.10
CA ARG A 149 8.21 -3.68 9.16
C ARG A 149 9.16 -3.84 7.99
N ILE A 150 8.62 -3.88 6.78
CA ILE A 150 9.41 -3.82 5.56
C ILE A 150 9.12 -2.50 4.88
N PHE A 151 10.19 -1.83 4.47
CA PHE A 151 10.13 -0.50 3.87
C PHE A 151 11.02 -0.45 2.63
N VAL A 152 10.50 0.15 1.56
CA VAL A 152 11.28 0.50 0.37
C VAL A 152 11.09 1.99 0.07
N ASP A 153 12.21 2.72 0.00
CA ASP A 153 12.26 4.12 -0.39
C ASP A 153 12.71 4.22 -1.85
N GLY A 154 11.77 4.32 -2.77
CA GLY A 154 12.11 4.33 -4.19
C GLY A 154 10.89 4.47 -5.09
N ALA A 155 11.03 5.23 -6.17
CA ALA A 155 10.02 5.33 -7.20
C ALA A 155 9.99 4.02 -8.01
N GLY A 156 8.98 3.19 -7.76
CA GLY A 156 8.74 1.91 -8.44
C GLY A 156 7.41 1.29 -8.01
N GLU A 157 6.91 0.35 -8.80
CA GLU A 157 5.79 -0.52 -8.45
C GLU A 157 6.30 -1.66 -7.57
N HIS A 158 6.13 -1.51 -6.26
CA HIS A 158 6.57 -2.49 -5.27
C HIS A 158 5.42 -3.34 -4.76
N GLU A 159 5.72 -4.59 -4.39
CA GLU A 159 4.82 -5.46 -3.64
C GLU A 159 5.60 -6.15 -2.52
N ILE A 160 4.96 -6.33 -1.37
CA ILE A 160 5.54 -7.00 -0.19
C ILE A 160 4.49 -7.97 0.37
N GLU A 161 4.87 -9.22 0.55
CA GLU A 161 4.15 -10.21 1.37
C GLU A 161 5.05 -10.66 2.52
N ILE A 162 4.51 -10.62 3.74
CA ILE A 162 5.13 -11.16 4.94
C ILE A 162 4.25 -12.30 5.42
N VAL A 163 4.85 -13.45 5.69
CA VAL A 163 4.19 -14.60 6.30
C VAL A 163 4.99 -15.00 7.53
N ALA A 164 4.34 -15.04 8.69
CA ALA A 164 4.96 -15.50 9.94
C ALA A 164 4.20 -16.72 10.46
N GLY A 165 4.92 -17.78 10.80
CA GLY A 165 4.33 -19.01 11.32
C GLY A 165 5.09 -19.61 12.49
N GLU A 166 4.39 -20.46 13.24
CA GLU A 166 5.00 -21.37 14.21
C GLU A 166 5.89 -22.39 13.49
N MET A 167 6.97 -22.81 14.17
CA MET A 167 7.83 -23.92 13.72
C MET A 167 7.12 -25.27 13.72
#